data_AF-A0A2M9V2E2-F1
#
_entry.id   AF-A0A2M9V2E2-F1
#
_cell.length_a   1.000
_cell.length_b   1.000
_cell.length_c   1.000
_cell.angle_alpha   90.00
_cell.angle_beta   90.00
_cell.angle_gamma   90.00
#
_symmetry.space_group_name_H-M   'P 1'
#
loop_
_entity.id
_entity.type
_entity.pdbx_description
1 polymer ?
#
loop_
_entity_poly.entity_id
_entity_poly.type
_entity_poly.pdbx_seq_one_letter_code
_entity_poly.pdbx_strand_id
1 'polypeptide(L)' 'MPKVHISGGTVINDENYIGTGAIILQKNRIGYRTVVGANSVIIRNTKDDSTYVGNPATIVKF' A
#
# COMPACT_ATOMS: atom_id res chain seq x y z
N MET A 1 -3.54 -16.84 6.60
CA MET A 1 -3.33 -15.89 7.72
C MET A 1 -3.11 -14.51 7.14
N PRO A 2 -3.83 -13.45 7.58
CA PRO A 2 -3.54 -12.09 7.12
C PRO A 2 -2.12 -11.71 7.56
N LYS A 3 -1.29 -11.22 6.64
CA LYS A 3 0.17 -11.02 6.81
C LYS A 3 0.63 -9.72 6.15
N VAL A 4 0.17 -8.58 6.65
CA VAL A 4 0.60 -7.26 6.17
C VAL A 4 1.89 -6.86 6.89
N HIS A 5 2.90 -6.42 6.14
CA HIS A 5 4.17 -5.93 6.66
C HIS A 5 4.31 -4.42 6.43
N ILE A 6 4.37 -3.65 7.51
CA ILE A 6 4.57 -2.19 7.48
C ILE A 6 5.94 -1.89 8.09
N SER A 7 6.84 -1.33 7.29
CA SER A 7 8.20 -1.00 7.73
C SER A 7 8.26 0.34 8.45
N GLY A 8 9.32 0.56 9.24
CA GLY A 8 9.46 1.72 10.11
C GLY A 8 9.37 3.08 9.41
N GLY A 9 8.80 4.06 10.10
CA GLY A 9 8.63 5.42 9.58
C GLY A 9 7.58 5.56 8.48
N THR A 10 6.79 4.51 8.21
CA THR A 10 5.65 4.59 7.29
C THR A 10 4.49 5.34 7.95
N VAL A 11 3.87 6.26 7.21
CA VAL A 11 2.64 6.94 7.61
C VAL A 11 1.50 6.39 6.75
N ILE A 12 0.42 5.95 7.39
CA ILE A 12 -0.79 5.48 6.71
C ILE A 12 -1.91 6.44 7.12
N ASN A 13 -2.53 7.11 6.15
CA ASN A 13 -3.66 7.99 6.44
C ASN A 13 -4.97 7.18 6.56
N ASP A 14 -6.10 7.88 6.55
CA ASP A 14 -7.40 7.27 6.83
C ASP A 14 -8.00 6.52 5.64
N GLU A 15 -8.92 5.60 5.96
CA GLU A 15 -9.79 4.88 5.01
C GLU A 15 -9.05 4.00 3.99
N ASN A 16 -7.84 3.53 4.32
CA ASN A 16 -7.06 2.65 3.46
C ASN A 16 -7.48 1.17 3.57
N TYR A 17 -7.39 0.45 2.47
CA TYR A 17 -7.47 -1.01 2.45
C TYR A 17 -6.11 -1.60 2.13
N ILE A 18 -5.60 -2.48 3.00
CA ILE A 18 -4.31 -3.17 2.77
C ILE A 18 -4.55 -4.67 2.71
N GLY A 19 -4.42 -5.21 1.50
CA GLY A 19 -4.63 -6.62 1.20
C GLY A 19 -3.62 -7.53 1.90
N THR A 20 -4.02 -8.77 2.15
CA THR A 20 -3.17 -9.78 2.78
C THR A 20 -1.84 -9.96 2.05
N GLY A 21 -0.75 -10.10 2.80
CA GLY A 21 0.58 -10.30 2.22
C GLY A 21 1.23 -9.03 1.68
N ALA A 22 0.56 -7.87 1.73
CA ALA A 22 1.15 -6.63 1.27
C ALA A 22 2.37 -6.22 2.10
N ILE A 23 3.37 -5.66 1.44
CA ILE A 23 4.62 -5.19 2.03
C ILE A 23 4.76 -3.70 1.71
N ILE A 24 4.91 -2.87 2.74
CA ILE A 24 5.17 -1.44 2.62
C ILE A 24 6.57 -1.16 3.14
N LEU A 25 7.46 -0.69 2.26
CA LEU A 25 8.83 -0.32 2.62
C LEU A 25 8.86 0.92 3.52
N GLN A 26 9.98 1.11 4.22
CA GLN A 26 10.16 2.15 5.22
C GLN A 26 9.96 3.55 4.64
N LYS A 27 9.57 4.50 5.50
CA LYS A 27 9.47 5.93 5.17
C LYS A 27 8.50 6.26 4.01
N ASN A 28 7.56 5.35 3.71
CA ASN A 28 6.51 5.63 2.73
C ASN A 28 5.30 6.30 3.39
N ARG A 29 4.61 7.15 2.61
CA ARG A 29 3.27 7.65 2.93
C ARG A 29 2.25 6.87 2.10
N ILE A 30 1.34 6.18 2.76
CA ILE A 30 0.10 5.70 2.15
C ILE A 30 -0.93 6.82 2.27
N GLY A 31 -1.46 7.30 1.14
CA GLY A 31 -2.45 8.37 1.03
C GLY A 31 -3.79 8.08 1.71
N TYR A 32 -4.82 8.86 1.39
CA TYR A 32 -6.21 8.63 1.86
C TYR A 32 -6.96 7.73 0.89
N ARG A 33 -7.84 6.86 1.40
CA ARG A 33 -8.68 5.96 0.56
C ARG A 33 -7.88 5.17 -0.49
N THR A 34 -6.63 4.80 -0.17
CA THR A 34 -5.77 3.99 -1.03
C THR A 34 -6.07 2.51 -0.83
N VAL A 35 -6.14 1.76 -1.93
CA VAL A 35 -6.24 0.31 -1.92
C VAL A 35 -4.87 -0.27 -2.28
N VAL A 36 -4.28 -1.07 -1.39
CA VAL A 36 -3.09 -1.88 -1.68
C VAL A 36 -3.53 -3.33 -1.85
N GLY A 37 -3.31 -3.90 -3.04
CA GLY A 37 -3.70 -5.27 -3.35
C GLY A 37 -2.97 -6.32 -2.53
N ALA A 38 -3.52 -7.54 -2.51
CA ALA A 38 -2.85 -8.66 -1.87
C ALA A 38 -1.46 -8.91 -2.48
N ASN A 39 -0.49 -9.30 -1.65
CA ASN A 39 0.92 -9.53 -2.02
C ASN A 39 1.62 -8.36 -2.77
N SER A 40 1.08 -7.15 -2.68
CA SER A 40 1.65 -5.99 -3.36
C SER A 40 2.80 -5.36 -2.57
N VAL A 41 3.82 -4.86 -3.27
CA VAL A 41 5.03 -4.29 -2.66
C VAL A 41 5.12 -2.79 -2.94
N ILE A 42 4.81 -1.98 -1.93
CA ILE A 42 4.86 -0.52 -2.00
C ILE A 42 6.29 -0.06 -1.70
N ILE A 43 6.94 0.49 -2.73
CA ILE A 43 8.33 0.98 -2.65
C ILE A 43 8.45 2.51 -2.75
N ARG A 44 7.31 3.21 -2.93
CA ARG A 44 7.21 4.69 -3.06
C ARG A 44 5.89 5.15 -2.45
N ASN A 45 5.80 6.43 -2.09
CA ASN A 45 4.55 7.04 -1.60
C ASN A 45 3.38 6.80 -2.56
N THR A 46 2.20 6.54 -1.99
CA THR A 46 0.97 6.38 -2.77
C THR A 46 0.25 7.72 -2.96
N LYS A 47 -0.55 7.79 -4.01
CA LYS A 47 -1.53 8.86 -4.22
C LYS A 47 -2.82 8.52 -3.50
N ASP A 48 -3.57 9.54 -3.13
CA ASP A 48 -4.93 9.41 -2.60
C ASP A 48 -5.86 8.79 -3.66
N ASP A 49 -6.96 8.18 -3.22
CA ASP A 49 -8.03 7.66 -4.09
C ASP A 49 -7.56 6.72 -5.21
N SER A 50 -6.51 5.94 -4.94
CA SER A 50 -5.81 5.13 -5.95
C SER A 50 -5.68 3.67 -5.52
N THR A 51 -5.71 2.76 -6.50
CA THR A 51 -5.47 1.33 -6.27
C THR A 51 -4.08 0.94 -6.76
N TYR A 52 -3.30 0.29 -5.90
CA TYR A 52 -1.93 -0.18 -6.16
C TYR A 52 -1.88 -1.70 -6.11
N VAL A 53 -1.36 -2.32 -7.17
CA VAL A 53 -1.17 -3.78 -7.22
C VAL A 53 0.18 -4.16 -7.83
N GLY A 54 0.71 -5.32 -7.44
CA GLY A 54 1.91 -5.93 -8.03
C GLY A 54 3.19 -5.77 -7.20
N ASN A 55 4.31 -6.27 -7.74
CA ASN A 55 5.63 -6.19 -7.12
C ASN A 55 6.68 -5.82 -8.20
N PRO A 56 7.16 -4.56 -8.26
CA PRO A 56 6.74 -3.43 -7.43
C PRO A 56 5.31 -2.97 -7.78
N ALA A 57 4.58 -2.46 -6.78
CA ALA A 57 3.19 -2.06 -6.95
C ALA A 57 3.06 -0.78 -7.78
N THR A 58 2.14 -0.78 -8.74
CA THR A 58 1.82 0.37 -9.60
C THR A 58 0.32 0.68 -9.57
N ILE A 59 -0.03 1.90 -9.95
CA ILE A 59 -1.45 2.31 -10.03
C ILE A 59 -2.13 1.50 -11.14
N VAL A 60 -3.26 0.90 -10.80
CA VAL A 60 -4.21 0.30 -11.75
C VAL A 60 -5.50 1.10 -11.77
N LYS A 61 -6.10 1.20 -12.96
CA LYS A 61 -7.40 1.83 -13.18
C LYS A 61 -8.35 0.78 -13.75
N PHE A 62 -9.59 0.81 -13.28
CA PHE A 62 -10.69 -0.01 -13.75
C PHE A 62 -11.84 0.91 -14.14
#